data_AF-A0A960XB72-F1
#
_entry.id   AF-A0A960XB72-F1
#
_cell.length_a   1.000
_cell.length_b   1.000
_cell.length_c   1.000
_cell.angle_alpha   90.00
_cell.angle_beta   90.00
_cell.angle_gamma   90.00
#
_symmetry.space_group_name_H-M   'P 1'
#
loop_
_entity.id
_entity.type
_entity.pdbx_description
1 polymer ?
#
loop_
_entity_poly.entity_id
_entity_poly.type
_entity_poly.pdbx_seq_one_letter_code
_entity_poly.pdbx_strand_id
1 'polypeptide(L)'
;IYGYLGLKDNGDTVLGMTWYEQKETPGLGGEIALPEWQRQFFDKVIFQKNSQGNTDVQSAPLGIKVVKSTVKETYGNRPIADSAVDGIPGATITVTGVNDALRTSLAPYRPFLMRAYNGEVRIHE
;
A
#
# COMPACT_ATOMS: atom_id res chain seq x y z
N ILE A 1 8.23 12.67 2.56
CA ILE A 1 8.61 11.29 2.91
C ILE A 1 9.01 10.58 1.63
N TYR A 2 10.06 9.76 1.66
CA TYR A 2 10.54 8.99 0.51
C TYR A 2 10.79 7.54 0.91
N GLY A 3 10.48 6.63 0.00
CA GLY A 3 10.53 5.21 0.26
C GLY A 3 10.53 4.37 -1.01
N TYR A 4 10.74 3.08 -0.81
CA TYR A 4 10.60 2.07 -1.85
C TYR A 4 9.41 1.17 -1.52
N LEU A 5 8.65 0.81 -2.56
CA LEU A 5 7.63 -0.23 -2.51
C LEU A 5 8.07 -1.35 -3.46
N GLY A 6 8.33 -2.53 -2.91
CA GLY A 6 8.63 -3.73 -3.68
C GLY A 6 7.35 -4.49 -4.00
N LEU A 7 7.22 -4.96 -5.24
CA LEU A 7 6.11 -5.79 -5.71
C LEU A 7 6.64 -7.14 -6.19
N LYS A 8 5.84 -8.19 -6.02
CA LYS A 8 6.07 -9.50 -6.64
C LYS A 8 5.94 -9.36 -8.16
N ASP A 9 6.41 -10.38 -8.87
CA ASP A 9 6.36 -10.48 -10.33
C ASP A 9 4.95 -10.36 -10.92
N ASN A 10 3.92 -10.71 -10.15
CA ASN A 10 2.52 -10.52 -10.50
C ASN A 10 2.07 -9.04 -10.58
N GLY A 11 2.94 -8.08 -10.24
CA GLY A 11 2.64 -6.64 -10.35
C GLY A 11 1.54 -6.15 -9.40
N ASP A 12 1.21 -6.91 -8.36
CA ASP A 12 0.12 -6.58 -7.42
C ASP A 12 0.50 -6.79 -5.95
N THR A 13 1.05 -7.95 -5.63
CA THR A 13 1.35 -8.31 -4.24
C THR A 13 2.61 -7.62 -3.76
N VAL A 14 2.54 -6.99 -2.60
CA VAL A 14 3.68 -6.28 -2.00
C VAL A 14 4.69 -7.27 -1.41
N LEU A 15 5.93 -7.15 -1.86
CA LEU A 15 7.10 -7.83 -1.30
C LEU A 15 7.64 -7.15 -0.05
N GLY A 16 7.34 -5.88 0.15
CA GLY A 16 7.79 -5.09 1.29
C GLY A 16 7.79 -3.61 0.96
N MET A 17 7.89 -2.78 1.99
CA MET A 17 7.99 -1.34 1.85
C MET A 17 9.00 -0.79 2.84
N THR A 18 9.73 0.25 2.46
CA THR A 18 10.57 0.99 3.39
C THR A 18 10.54 2.48 3.19
N TRP A 19 10.47 3.25 4.28
CA TRP A 19 10.67 4.69 4.28
C TRP A 19 12.10 4.99 4.75
N TYR A 20 12.94 5.50 3.86
CA TYR A 20 14.34 5.77 4.16
C TYR A 20 14.62 7.24 4.49
N GLU A 21 13.75 8.17 4.05
CA GLU A 21 13.87 9.59 4.37
C GLU A 21 12.50 10.17 4.78
N GLN A 22 12.45 10.71 5.99
CA GLN A 22 11.27 11.35 6.56
C GLN A 22 11.68 12.54 7.45
N LYS A 23 10.80 13.54 7.59
CA LYS A 23 11.00 14.74 8.40
C LYS A 23 9.86 14.94 9.41
N GLU A 24 9.26 13.84 9.83
CA GLU A 24 8.16 13.78 10.78
C GLU A 24 8.67 13.79 12.23
N THR A 25 7.77 14.12 13.15
CA THR A 25 8.09 14.17 14.59
C THR A 25 8.31 12.75 15.14
N PRO A 26 9.45 12.45 15.77
CA PRO A 26 9.67 11.18 16.47
C PRO A 26 8.59 10.91 17.53
N GLY A 27 8.11 9.67 17.62
CA GLY A 27 7.01 9.27 18.53
C GLY A 27 5.60 9.67 18.07
N LEU A 28 5.48 10.26 16.87
CA LEU A 28 4.23 10.47 16.16
C LEU A 28 4.41 9.97 14.72
N GLY A 29 4.53 10.87 13.74
CA GLY A 29 4.70 10.50 12.34
C GLY A 29 6.00 9.77 12.04
N GLY A 30 7.04 9.94 12.86
CA GLY A 30 8.32 9.24 12.68
C GLY A 30 8.20 7.71 12.78
N GLU A 31 7.09 7.19 13.35
CA GLU A 31 6.86 5.75 13.47
C GLU A 31 6.70 5.05 12.12
N ILE A 32 6.46 5.77 11.02
CA ILE A 32 6.46 5.18 9.68
C ILE A 32 7.80 4.53 9.31
N ALA A 33 8.90 4.99 9.94
CA ALA A 33 10.23 4.43 9.72
C ALA A 33 10.47 3.13 10.52
N LEU A 34 9.57 2.77 11.45
CA LEU A 34 9.75 1.60 12.30
C LEU A 34 9.49 0.29 11.52
N PRO A 35 10.37 -0.72 11.68
CA PRO A 35 10.18 -2.00 11.01
C PRO A 35 8.84 -2.68 11.31
N GLU A 36 8.32 -2.55 12.54
CA GLU A 36 7.04 -3.15 12.93
C GLU A 36 5.86 -2.60 12.13
N TRP A 37 5.81 -1.30 11.91
CA TRP A 37 4.75 -0.70 11.12
C TRP A 37 4.91 -1.00 9.63
N GLN A 38 6.15 -0.94 9.09
CA GLN A 38 6.42 -1.28 7.68
C GLN A 38 6.10 -2.74 7.34
N ARG A 39 6.26 -3.66 8.30
CA ARG A 39 5.93 -5.09 8.11
C ARG A 39 4.47 -5.33 7.74
N GLN A 40 3.55 -4.43 8.08
CA GLN A 40 2.13 -4.58 7.75
C GLN A 40 1.86 -4.55 6.24
N PHE A 41 2.79 -4.04 5.45
CA PHE A 41 2.66 -3.93 4.00
C PHE A 41 2.93 -5.24 3.27
N PHE A 42 3.64 -6.19 3.88
CA PHE A 42 3.90 -7.48 3.25
C PHE A 42 2.59 -8.19 2.89
N ASP A 43 2.57 -8.81 1.71
CA ASP A 43 1.44 -9.56 1.15
C ASP A 43 0.14 -8.76 0.93
N LYS A 44 0.17 -7.42 1.12
CA LYS A 44 -0.92 -6.56 0.69
C LYS A 44 -1.00 -6.51 -0.83
N VAL A 45 -2.18 -6.22 -1.36
CA VAL A 45 -2.41 -6.05 -2.80
C VAL A 45 -2.69 -4.60 -3.13
N ILE A 46 -2.18 -4.11 -4.26
CA ILE A 46 -2.35 -2.71 -4.67
C ILE A 46 -3.56 -2.51 -5.57
N PHE A 47 -4.02 -3.51 -6.31
CA PHE A 47 -5.29 -3.47 -7.01
C PHE A 47 -6.42 -3.84 -6.05
N GLN A 48 -7.20 -2.83 -5.64
CA GLN A 48 -8.20 -3.01 -4.60
C GLN A 48 -9.37 -3.88 -5.08
N LYS A 49 -9.66 -4.92 -4.30
CA LYS A 49 -10.82 -5.78 -4.50
C LYS A 49 -12.11 -5.00 -4.27
N ASN A 50 -13.13 -5.29 -5.08
CA ASN A 50 -14.48 -4.80 -4.84
C ASN A 50 -15.13 -5.50 -3.63
N SER A 51 -16.36 -5.12 -3.29
CA SER A 51 -17.09 -5.69 -2.13
C SER A 51 -17.35 -7.20 -2.23
N GLN A 52 -17.29 -7.78 -3.43
CA GLN A 52 -17.45 -9.21 -3.68
C GLN A 52 -16.12 -9.98 -3.63
N GLY A 53 -14.99 -9.29 -3.49
CA GLY A 53 -13.65 -9.90 -3.46
C GLY A 53 -12.99 -10.05 -4.83
N ASN A 54 -13.60 -9.52 -5.90
CA ASN A 54 -13.08 -9.59 -7.26
C ASN A 54 -12.23 -8.36 -7.60
N THR A 55 -11.24 -8.53 -8.46
CA THR A 55 -10.38 -7.45 -8.98
C THR A 55 -10.55 -7.32 -10.49
N ASP A 56 -11.05 -6.17 -10.94
CA ASP A 56 -10.95 -5.75 -12.34
C ASP A 56 -9.84 -4.71 -12.46
N VAL A 57 -8.65 -5.09 -12.93
CA VAL A 57 -7.48 -4.20 -12.96
C VAL A 57 -7.66 -2.98 -13.87
N GLN A 58 -8.64 -3.00 -14.78
CA GLN A 58 -8.95 -1.84 -15.63
C GLN A 58 -9.56 -0.71 -14.81
N SER A 59 -10.43 -1.04 -13.85
CA SER A 59 -11.21 -0.07 -13.06
C SER A 59 -10.84 -0.02 -11.57
N ALA A 60 -10.14 -1.03 -11.06
CA ALA A 60 -9.80 -1.14 -9.65
C ALA A 60 -8.98 0.07 -9.18
N PRO A 61 -9.32 0.68 -8.03
CA PRO A 61 -8.48 1.66 -7.38
C PRO A 61 -7.08 1.08 -7.12
N LEU A 62 -6.05 1.90 -7.29
CA LEU A 62 -4.67 1.50 -7.15
C LEU A 62 -4.07 2.11 -5.87
N GLY A 63 -3.50 1.26 -5.02
CA GLY A 63 -2.74 1.63 -3.83
C GLY A 63 -3.19 0.95 -2.55
N ILE A 64 -2.39 1.15 -1.50
CA ILE A 64 -2.67 0.66 -0.14
C ILE A 64 -3.13 1.83 0.71
N LYS A 65 -4.16 1.57 1.51
CA LYS A 65 -4.76 2.55 2.40
C LYS A 65 -4.24 2.40 3.82
N VAL A 66 -3.60 3.43 4.33
CA VAL A 66 -3.35 3.58 5.77
C VAL A 66 -4.62 4.13 6.40
N VAL A 67 -5.28 3.34 7.26
CA VAL A 67 -6.49 3.76 7.97
C VAL A 67 -6.14 4.68 9.15
N LYS A 68 -7.14 5.32 9.77
CA LYS A 68 -6.91 6.20 10.93
C LYS A 68 -6.72 5.43 12.25
N SER A 69 -7.34 4.26 12.37
CA SER A 69 -7.22 3.35 13.52
C SER A 69 -6.65 2.00 13.05
N THR A 70 -7.20 0.87 13.50
CA THR A 70 -6.84 -0.44 12.95
C THR A 70 -7.69 -0.82 11.75
N VAL A 71 -7.12 -1.62 10.84
CA VAL A 71 -7.82 -2.23 9.70
C VAL A 71 -8.95 -3.11 10.19
N LYS A 72 -8.76 -3.83 11.30
CA LYS A 72 -9.80 -4.68 11.89
C LYS A 72 -11.04 -3.88 12.29
N GLU A 73 -10.87 -2.74 12.96
CA GLU A 73 -11.99 -1.86 13.32
C GLU A 73 -12.60 -1.18 12.09
N THR A 74 -11.76 -0.73 11.17
CA THR A 74 -12.20 0.06 10.02
C THR A 74 -12.89 -0.81 8.99
N TYR A 75 -12.36 -1.98 8.67
CA TYR A 75 -12.77 -2.85 7.57
C TYR A 75 -13.20 -4.25 7.98
N GLY A 76 -12.80 -4.75 9.14
CA GLY A 76 -13.05 -6.13 9.54
C GLY A 76 -12.48 -7.10 8.51
N ASN A 77 -13.30 -8.08 8.09
CA ASN A 77 -12.91 -9.07 7.08
C ASN A 77 -13.35 -8.70 5.66
N ARG A 78 -13.67 -7.43 5.40
CA ARG A 78 -14.06 -6.99 4.04
C ARG A 78 -12.85 -7.07 3.10
N PRO A 79 -13.04 -7.36 1.80
CA PRO A 79 -11.94 -7.53 0.86
C PRO A 79 -10.95 -6.35 0.78
N ILE A 80 -11.40 -5.13 1.03
CA ILE A 80 -10.55 -3.93 1.07
C ILE A 80 -9.46 -3.99 2.15
N ALA A 81 -9.60 -4.85 3.18
CA ALA A 81 -8.59 -5.05 4.21
C ALA A 81 -7.27 -5.62 3.65
N ASP A 82 -7.32 -6.31 2.50
CA ASP A 82 -6.15 -6.83 1.79
C ASP A 82 -5.29 -5.71 1.19
N SER A 83 -5.86 -4.51 1.04
CA SER A 83 -5.18 -3.30 0.56
C SER A 83 -5.12 -2.23 1.64
N ALA A 84 -5.13 -2.60 2.92
CA ALA A 84 -5.08 -1.65 4.02
C ALA A 84 -4.09 -2.04 5.11
N VAL A 85 -3.54 -1.02 5.78
CA VAL A 85 -2.64 -1.14 6.94
C VAL A 85 -3.10 -0.21 8.05
N ASP A 86 -2.70 -0.51 9.28
CA ASP A 86 -3.09 0.26 10.45
C ASP A 86 -2.48 1.67 10.43
N GLY A 87 -3.22 2.61 10.99
CA GLY A 87 -2.74 3.96 11.23
C GLY A 87 -1.78 4.02 12.42
N ILE A 88 -1.12 5.17 12.54
CA ILE A 88 -0.32 5.52 13.71
C ILE A 88 -1.13 6.50 14.57
N PRO A 89 -1.45 6.16 15.83
CA PRO A 89 -2.18 7.05 16.73
C PRO A 89 -1.52 8.43 16.84
N GLY A 90 -2.30 9.49 16.72
CA GLY A 90 -1.79 10.87 16.81
C GLY A 90 -1.07 11.39 15.55
N ALA A 91 -0.86 10.57 14.52
CA ALA A 91 -0.10 10.94 13.32
C ALA A 91 -0.98 11.07 12.05
N THR A 92 -2.19 11.63 12.18
CA THR A 92 -3.17 11.72 11.07
C THR A 92 -2.62 12.42 9.82
N ILE A 93 -1.83 13.48 9.99
CA ILE A 93 -1.24 14.24 8.87
C ILE A 93 -0.24 13.37 8.13
N THR A 94 0.66 12.70 8.86
CA THR A 94 1.65 11.77 8.30
C THR A 94 0.98 10.62 7.56
N VAL A 95 -0.04 10.01 8.16
CA VAL A 95 -0.85 8.93 7.56
C VAL A 95 -1.51 9.40 6.25
N THR A 96 -2.00 10.64 6.21
CA THR A 96 -2.54 11.23 4.98
C THR A 96 -1.45 11.38 3.92
N GLY A 97 -0.27 11.87 4.31
CA GLY A 97 0.89 11.99 3.42
C GLY A 97 1.36 10.65 2.84
N VAL A 98 1.33 9.56 3.63
CA VAL A 98 1.65 8.21 3.13
C VAL A 98 0.63 7.76 2.08
N ASN A 99 -0.67 7.92 2.36
CA ASN A 99 -1.73 7.58 1.41
C ASN A 99 -1.55 8.33 0.08
N ASP A 100 -1.24 9.62 0.15
CA ASP A 100 -0.99 10.43 -1.05
C ASP A 100 0.28 10.01 -1.78
N ALA A 101 1.37 9.72 -1.06
CA ALA A 101 2.61 9.24 -1.65
C ALA A 101 2.41 7.93 -2.42
N LEU A 102 1.71 6.95 -1.83
CA LEU A 102 1.42 5.67 -2.49
C LEU A 102 0.54 5.87 -3.73
N ARG A 103 -0.54 6.65 -3.61
CA ARG A 103 -1.46 6.92 -4.72
C ARG A 103 -0.76 7.60 -5.88
N THR A 104 0.00 8.66 -5.60
CA THR A 104 0.68 9.46 -6.63
C THR A 104 1.85 8.70 -7.27
N SER A 105 2.58 7.91 -6.48
CA SER A 105 3.70 7.11 -6.98
C SER A 105 3.25 5.95 -7.87
N LEU A 106 2.14 5.29 -7.53
CA LEU A 106 1.65 4.14 -8.29
C LEU A 106 0.87 4.52 -9.55
N ALA A 107 0.18 5.67 -9.55
CA ALA A 107 -0.63 6.14 -10.68
C ALA A 107 0.07 6.06 -12.06
N PRO A 108 1.30 6.58 -12.25
CA PRO A 108 1.98 6.52 -13.55
C PRO A 108 2.37 5.10 -13.98
N TYR A 109 2.51 4.15 -13.04
CA TYR A 109 2.86 2.76 -13.35
C TYR A 109 1.65 1.89 -13.71
N ARG A 110 0.42 2.39 -13.59
CA ARG A 110 -0.80 1.60 -13.83
C ARG A 110 -0.76 0.77 -15.13
N PRO A 111 -0.39 1.31 -16.30
CA PRO A 111 -0.32 0.50 -17.52
C PRO A 111 0.68 -0.65 -17.44
N PHE A 112 1.84 -0.42 -16.82
CA PHE A 112 2.86 -1.46 -16.61
C PHE A 112 2.36 -2.54 -15.65
N LEU A 113 1.77 -2.14 -14.52
CA LEU A 113 1.29 -3.06 -13.49
C LEU A 113 0.13 -3.92 -14.00
N MET A 114 -0.77 -3.37 -14.84
CA MET A 114 -1.83 -4.15 -15.48
C MET A 114 -1.27 -5.22 -16.41
N ARG A 115 -0.23 -4.91 -17.19
CA ARG A 115 0.45 -5.88 -18.04
C ARG A 115 1.16 -6.96 -17.22
N ALA A 116 1.82 -6.57 -16.13
CA ALA A 116 2.44 -7.52 -15.20
C ALA A 116 1.39 -8.46 -14.57
N TYR A 117 0.26 -7.91 -14.12
CA TYR A 117 -0.86 -8.70 -13.60
C TYR A 117 -1.42 -9.71 -14.60
N ASN A 118 -1.48 -9.34 -15.88
CA ASN A 118 -1.91 -10.23 -16.96
C ASN A 118 -0.83 -11.24 -17.40
N GLY A 119 0.36 -11.24 -16.78
CA GLY A 119 1.48 -12.09 -17.16
C GLY A 119 2.17 -11.69 -18.47
N GLU A 120 1.94 -10.48 -18.96
CA GLU A 120 2.53 -9.96 -20.21
C GLU A 120 3.92 -9.34 -20.00
N VAL A 121 4.34 -9.17 -18.75
CA VAL A 121 5.68 -8.73 -18.38
C VAL A 121 6.42 -9.93 -17.81
N ARG A 122 7.51 -10.33 -18.46
CA ARG A 122 8.44 -11.31 -17.90
C ARG A 122 9.53 -10.57 -17.15
N ILE A 123 9.48 -10.64 -15.83
CA ILE A 123 10.61 -10.22 -14.99
C ILE A 123 11.56 -11.41 -14.97
N HIS A 124 12.65 -11.32 -15.74
CA HIS A 124 13.70 -12.34 -15.73
C HIS A 124 14.49 -12.18 -14.43
N GLU A 125 14.51 -13.23 -13.61
CA GLU A 125 15.42 -13.37 -12.45
C GLU A 125 16.86 -13.69 -12.91
#